data_AF-A7T009-F1
#
_entry.id   AF-A7T009-F1
#
_cell.length_a   1.000
_cell.length_b   1.000
_cell.length_c   1.000
_cell.angle_alpha   90.00
_cell.angle_beta   90.00
_cell.angle_gamma   90.00
#
_symmetry.space_group_name_H-M   'P 1'
#
loop_
_entity.id
_entity.type
_entity.pdbx_description
1 polymer ?
#
loop_
_entity_poly.entity_id
_entity_poly.type
_entity_poly.pdbx_seq_one_letter_code
_entity_poly.pdbx_strand_id
1 'polypeptide(L)'
;MKREVGFPADCVEGTRPVFTKKRKLTSRDLGPVEAWRVMMSLKSGLLAETTWALDTLNILLYDENTVGYFVLSHLPGLLDNLLDHFRCYLAQIFGKMSDIEVGLGTAFLHKPSKRRAKPDEKKSPDEKLEEDSCRSLTAFIASASIDHPDEGFVSRARMWSRGGSDVTTHIQTHVGTATSPRKALHRKAHARTAIAPVEKAATHSPENDACQPDKITCSKDNVPCSKDDITCNKDSIACSRERTDAYIESLVASKVRQDRGACVHEQECVRKEDAPLCLRTESDDAISRRCICVSNILRGLSFVPGNDIEMHRHAGLLLILGRLLLLYHEHAHRVPYKRTYLQVDEEPDVPVDDRDDWWWHCLEVLRENALVILSNIAGQLDLTFYSDTIRASVLEGLLHWLVCESADALDPMPTATPSTSLSAQQLVLEALAKMSILGGNAELIISTSSSPQLVLIHDTLVRLLGSRGNPVCRELTLVLLSNLSQSDNEFANLGDKKQCIAMLLQFIEDAANSINAYSSGSSLAQGGYTSEDFCGTSVDMLRRAASTLVCLSRCKSNKAVFLPFQDRLLVLTTLRLLDGMIGSHLADVLYYLSR
;
A
#
# COMPACT_ATOMS: atom_id res chain seq x y z
N MET A 1 1.69 1.88 52.25
CA MET A 1 2.98 1.31 51.78
C MET A 1 2.67 0.08 50.94
N LYS A 2 2.72 0.18 49.60
CA LYS A 2 2.69 -1.03 48.76
C LYS A 2 4.06 -1.73 48.95
N ARG A 3 4.07 -2.94 49.53
CA ARG A 3 5.26 -3.79 49.53
C ARG A 3 5.63 -4.05 48.07
N GLU A 4 6.84 -3.70 47.68
CA GLU A 4 7.37 -4.12 46.38
C GLU A 4 7.38 -5.66 46.36
N VAL A 5 6.70 -6.23 45.37
CA VAL A 5 6.69 -7.66 45.13
C VAL A 5 8.01 -7.99 44.44
N GLY A 6 9.05 -8.31 45.21
CA GLY A 6 10.36 -8.70 44.71
C GLY A 6 10.54 -10.22 44.74
N PHE A 7 11.13 -10.78 43.69
CA PHE A 7 11.61 -12.16 43.68
C PHE A 7 12.95 -12.28 44.44
N PRO A 8 13.28 -13.42 45.05
CA PRO A 8 14.58 -13.64 45.68
C PRO A 8 15.76 -13.48 44.70
N ALA A 9 16.93 -13.07 45.21
CA ALA A 9 18.09 -12.67 44.39
C ALA A 9 18.73 -13.79 43.54
N ASP A 10 18.42 -15.06 43.83
CA ASP A 10 18.95 -16.24 43.13
C ASP A 10 17.86 -17.02 42.36
N CYS A 11 16.68 -16.44 42.19
CA CYS A 11 15.59 -17.02 41.40
C CYS A 11 15.69 -16.59 39.93
N VAL A 12 15.25 -17.45 39.00
CA VAL A 12 15.26 -17.16 37.56
C VAL A 12 14.41 -15.92 37.25
N GLU A 13 13.31 -15.73 37.98
CA GLU A 13 12.41 -14.58 37.91
C GLU A 13 13.06 -13.27 38.38
N GLY A 14 14.14 -13.36 39.17
CA GLY A 14 14.97 -12.22 39.59
C GLY A 14 16.13 -11.91 38.63
N THR A 15 16.29 -12.69 37.55
CA THR A 15 17.38 -12.52 36.59
C THR A 15 17.28 -11.18 35.89
N ARG A 16 18.36 -10.39 35.94
CA ARG A 16 18.43 -9.10 35.26
C ARG A 16 18.97 -9.27 33.84
N PRO A 17 18.47 -8.48 32.86
CA PRO A 17 19.03 -8.47 31.52
C PRO A 17 20.51 -8.06 31.54
N VAL A 18 21.32 -8.77 30.75
CA VAL A 18 22.76 -8.49 30.63
C VAL A 18 22.98 -7.34 29.66
N PHE A 19 23.14 -6.12 30.19
CA PHE A 19 23.43 -4.92 29.40
C PHE A 19 24.91 -4.81 29.01
N THR A 20 25.40 -5.75 28.21
CA THR A 20 26.72 -5.61 27.57
C THR A 20 26.61 -4.75 26.32
N LYS A 21 27.31 -3.61 26.30
CA LYS A 21 27.42 -2.78 25.09
C LYS A 21 28.08 -3.60 23.98
N LYS A 22 27.37 -3.83 22.87
CA LYS A 22 27.95 -4.45 21.67
C LYS A 22 28.69 -3.39 20.86
N ARG A 23 29.96 -3.67 20.54
CA ARG A 23 30.77 -2.80 19.66
C ARG A 23 30.21 -2.87 18.24
N LYS A 24 29.95 -1.72 17.64
CA LYS A 24 29.63 -1.61 16.22
C LYS A 24 30.91 -1.80 15.40
N LEU A 25 30.88 -2.69 14.43
CA LEU A 25 32.00 -2.95 13.52
C LEU A 25 32.06 -1.89 12.42
N THR A 26 33.26 -1.64 11.92
CA THR A 26 33.55 -0.68 10.84
C THR A 26 34.34 -1.36 9.72
N SER A 27 34.55 -0.67 8.60
CA SER A 27 35.40 -1.17 7.50
C SER A 27 36.81 -1.59 7.98
N ARG A 28 37.33 -0.97 9.04
CA ARG A 28 38.66 -1.28 9.61
C ARG A 28 38.74 -2.61 10.35
N ASP A 29 37.60 -3.13 10.80
CA ASP A 29 37.51 -4.42 11.47
C ASP A 29 37.37 -5.58 10.46
N LEU A 30 37.15 -5.25 9.18
CA LEU A 30 37.04 -6.21 8.09
C LEU A 30 38.41 -6.41 7.41
N GLY A 31 38.67 -7.63 6.95
CA GLY A 31 39.79 -7.92 6.05
C GLY A 31 39.54 -7.36 4.64
N PRO A 32 40.46 -7.56 3.68
CA PRO A 32 40.23 -7.19 2.29
C PRO A 32 39.01 -7.92 1.73
N VAL A 33 38.04 -7.16 1.21
CA VAL A 33 36.80 -7.68 0.63
C VAL A 33 36.76 -7.36 -0.87
N GLU A 34 36.63 -8.40 -1.68
CA GLU A 34 36.48 -8.27 -3.13
C GLU A 34 35.00 -8.41 -3.52
N ALA A 35 34.53 -7.55 -4.42
CA ALA A 35 33.12 -7.51 -4.83
C ALA A 35 32.63 -8.85 -5.39
N TRP A 36 33.45 -9.52 -6.21
CA TRP A 36 33.09 -10.82 -6.80
C TRP A 36 32.91 -11.91 -5.73
N ARG A 37 33.70 -11.87 -4.65
CA ARG A 37 33.59 -12.82 -3.55
C ARG A 37 32.26 -12.66 -2.83
N VAL A 38 31.86 -11.42 -2.54
CA VAL A 38 30.54 -11.12 -1.95
C VAL A 38 29.42 -11.61 -2.87
N MET A 39 29.50 -11.33 -4.17
CA MET A 39 28.50 -11.78 -5.15
C MET A 39 28.40 -13.31 -5.22
N MET A 40 29.52 -14.03 -5.24
CA MET A 40 29.52 -15.50 -5.27
C MET A 40 29.02 -16.11 -3.97
N SER A 41 29.37 -15.53 -2.82
CA SER A 41 28.86 -15.98 -1.52
C SER A 41 27.34 -15.82 -1.43
N LEU A 42 26.76 -14.73 -1.95
CA LEU A 42 25.30 -14.58 -2.09
C LEU A 42 24.70 -15.62 -3.04
N LYS A 43 25.23 -15.73 -4.27
CA LYS A 43 24.76 -16.68 -5.29
C LYS A 43 24.81 -18.14 -4.86
N SER A 44 25.71 -18.50 -3.94
CA SER A 44 25.81 -19.88 -3.45
C SER A 44 24.56 -20.34 -2.70
N GLY A 45 23.80 -19.42 -2.09
CA GLY A 45 22.66 -19.74 -1.22
C GLY A 45 23.04 -20.42 0.10
N LEU A 46 24.33 -20.73 0.35
CA LEU A 46 24.79 -21.39 1.57
C LEU A 46 24.68 -20.46 2.77
N LEU A 47 24.19 -20.97 3.89
CA LEU A 47 23.84 -20.17 5.06
C LEU A 47 25.02 -19.38 5.63
N ALA A 48 26.18 -20.02 5.78
CA ALA A 48 27.38 -19.35 6.31
C ALA A 48 27.92 -18.28 5.35
N GLU A 49 28.02 -18.61 4.06
CA GLU A 49 28.52 -17.71 3.01
C GLU A 49 27.62 -16.48 2.84
N THR A 50 26.31 -16.70 2.73
CA THR A 50 25.31 -15.63 2.62
C THR A 50 25.26 -14.77 3.89
N THR A 51 25.43 -15.35 5.07
CA THR A 51 25.49 -14.58 6.32
C THR A 51 26.73 -13.69 6.36
N TRP A 52 27.91 -14.22 6.02
CA TRP A 52 29.14 -13.43 5.89
C TRP A 52 28.98 -12.28 4.89
N ALA A 53 28.39 -12.56 3.72
CA ALA A 53 28.19 -11.56 2.67
C ALA A 53 27.22 -10.44 3.11
N LEU A 54 26.08 -10.80 3.70
CA LEU A 54 25.09 -9.81 4.18
C LEU A 54 25.64 -8.96 5.33
N ASP A 55 26.33 -9.57 6.29
CA ASP A 55 26.96 -8.83 7.39
C ASP A 55 28.03 -7.86 6.87
N THR A 56 28.86 -8.32 5.93
CA THR A 56 29.89 -7.49 5.29
C THR A 56 29.29 -6.30 4.54
N LEU A 57 28.24 -6.54 3.74
CA LEU A 57 27.53 -5.48 3.03
C LEU A 57 26.92 -4.46 3.98
N ASN A 58 26.26 -4.92 5.04
CA ASN A 58 25.59 -4.04 5.99
C ASN A 58 26.60 -3.17 6.79
N ILE A 59 27.77 -3.72 7.14
CA ILE A 59 28.85 -2.95 7.79
C ILE A 59 29.41 -1.89 6.84
N LEU A 60 29.74 -2.28 5.60
CA LEU A 60 30.39 -1.38 4.63
C LEU A 60 29.44 -0.30 4.07
N LEU A 61 28.15 -0.59 3.93
CA LEU A 61 27.16 0.41 3.51
C LEU A 61 26.85 1.43 4.60
N TYR A 62 26.98 1.05 5.86
CA TYR A 62 26.73 1.97 6.98
C TYR A 62 27.94 2.87 7.27
N ASP A 63 29.16 2.45 6.91
CA ASP A 63 30.36 3.25 7.11
C ASP A 63 30.47 4.34 6.01
N GLU A 64 30.45 5.61 6.44
CA GLU A 64 30.48 6.79 5.57
C GLU A 64 31.72 6.83 4.65
N ASN A 65 32.81 6.18 5.06
CA ASN A 65 34.03 6.14 4.25
C ASN A 65 33.94 5.15 3.09
N THR A 66 33.07 4.15 3.17
CA THR A 66 32.96 3.07 2.19
C THR A 66 31.66 3.07 1.40
N VAL A 67 30.61 3.75 1.89
CA VAL A 67 29.30 3.82 1.23
C VAL A 67 29.38 4.30 -0.22
N GLY A 68 30.27 5.25 -0.51
CA GLY A 68 30.48 5.79 -1.87
C GLY A 68 31.01 4.77 -2.90
N TYR A 69 31.54 3.62 -2.47
CA TYR A 69 32.01 2.57 -3.37
C TYR A 69 30.87 1.67 -3.88
N PHE A 70 29.69 1.71 -3.27
CA PHE A 70 28.55 0.85 -3.62
C PHE A 70 27.70 1.44 -4.75
N VAL A 71 28.34 1.80 -5.85
CA VAL A 71 27.65 2.27 -7.06
C VAL A 71 27.21 1.05 -7.89
N LEU A 72 25.90 0.84 -8.02
CA LEU A 72 25.31 -0.33 -8.67
C LEU A 72 25.67 -0.48 -10.15
N SER A 73 25.92 0.63 -10.85
CA SER A 73 26.39 0.60 -12.25
C SER A 73 27.76 -0.07 -12.41
N HIS A 74 28.57 -0.10 -11.34
CA HIS A 74 29.86 -0.79 -11.29
C HIS A 74 29.78 -2.18 -10.65
N LEU A 75 28.62 -2.57 -10.10
CA LEU A 75 28.37 -3.83 -9.40
C LEU A 75 27.19 -4.59 -10.03
N PRO A 76 27.29 -4.97 -11.32
CA PRO A 76 26.19 -5.63 -12.02
C PRO A 76 25.85 -6.97 -11.37
N GLY A 77 24.56 -7.24 -11.20
CA GLY A 77 24.07 -8.46 -10.56
C GLY A 77 24.00 -8.43 -9.04
N LEU A 78 24.57 -7.43 -8.36
CA LEU A 78 24.46 -7.32 -6.90
C LEU A 78 23.00 -7.12 -6.46
N LEU A 79 22.29 -6.21 -7.13
CA LEU A 79 20.88 -5.93 -6.85
C LEU A 79 20.02 -7.18 -7.08
N ASP A 80 20.23 -7.91 -8.17
CA ASP A 80 19.49 -9.14 -8.48
C ASP A 80 19.66 -10.20 -7.37
N ASN A 81 20.91 -10.48 -6.97
CA ASN A 81 21.19 -11.47 -5.91
C ASN A 81 20.52 -11.07 -4.58
N LEU A 82 20.58 -9.79 -4.21
CA LEU A 82 19.93 -9.29 -2.99
C LEU A 82 18.41 -9.47 -3.06
N LEU A 83 17.81 -9.20 -4.22
CA LEU A 83 16.38 -9.35 -4.42
C LEU A 83 15.93 -10.81 -4.43
N ASP A 84 16.75 -11.75 -4.89
CA ASP A 84 16.45 -13.18 -4.79
C ASP A 84 16.41 -13.65 -3.35
N HIS A 85 17.39 -13.24 -2.52
CA HIS A 85 17.31 -13.46 -1.08
C HIS A 85 16.08 -12.79 -0.46
N PHE A 86 15.77 -11.56 -0.87
CA PHE A 86 14.64 -10.83 -0.30
C PHE A 86 13.31 -11.54 -0.62
N ARG A 87 13.11 -11.95 -1.87
CA ARG A 87 11.92 -12.73 -2.30
C ARG A 87 11.80 -14.03 -1.53
N CYS A 88 12.89 -14.79 -1.42
CA CYS A 88 12.90 -16.05 -0.70
C CYS A 88 12.47 -15.86 0.76
N TYR A 89 13.03 -14.86 1.45
CA TYR A 89 12.68 -14.56 2.83
C TYR A 89 11.22 -14.07 2.96
N LEU A 90 10.76 -13.18 2.08
CA LEU A 90 9.37 -12.70 2.08
C LEU A 90 8.36 -13.81 1.79
N ALA A 91 8.67 -14.72 0.86
CA ALA A 91 7.83 -15.85 0.53
C ALA A 91 7.68 -16.82 1.72
N GLN A 92 8.78 -17.08 2.44
CA GLN A 92 8.75 -17.93 3.63
C GLN A 92 8.03 -17.29 4.83
N ILE A 93 8.17 -15.97 5.03
CA ILE A 93 7.50 -15.26 6.14
C ILE A 93 6.00 -15.09 5.87
N PHE A 94 5.62 -14.62 4.68
CA PHE A 94 4.26 -14.14 4.43
C PHE A 94 3.41 -15.04 3.54
N GLY A 95 4.00 -15.96 2.77
CA GLY A 95 3.30 -16.84 1.81
C GLY A 95 2.70 -16.11 0.59
N LYS A 96 2.00 -14.98 0.78
CA LYS A 96 1.36 -14.15 -0.25
C LYS A 96 2.32 -13.56 -1.30
N MET A 97 3.63 -13.65 -1.06
CA MET A 97 4.68 -13.15 -1.95
C MET A 97 5.25 -14.25 -2.87
N SER A 98 4.79 -15.50 -2.77
CA SER A 98 5.28 -16.64 -3.58
C SER A 98 5.03 -16.49 -5.08
N ASP A 99 4.01 -15.73 -5.49
CA ASP A 99 3.65 -15.54 -6.91
C ASP A 99 4.67 -14.70 -7.70
N ILE A 100 5.70 -14.17 -7.02
CA ILE A 100 6.79 -13.40 -7.62
C ILE A 100 7.88 -14.32 -8.18
N GLU A 101 7.99 -15.55 -7.67
CA GLU A 101 8.98 -16.52 -8.13
C GLU A 101 8.45 -17.37 -9.28
N VAL A 102 9.33 -17.68 -10.22
CA VAL A 102 9.14 -18.82 -11.11
C VAL A 102 9.13 -20.07 -10.25
N GLY A 103 7.95 -20.61 -9.98
CA GLY A 103 7.79 -21.97 -9.46
C GLY A 103 6.78 -22.73 -10.32
N LEU A 104 6.87 -24.07 -10.33
CA LEU A 104 5.95 -25.00 -10.99
C LEU A 104 4.44 -24.69 -10.79
N GLY A 105 4.08 -23.90 -9.78
CA GLY A 105 2.70 -23.50 -9.47
C GLY A 105 2.11 -22.34 -10.28
N THR A 106 2.91 -21.54 -10.99
CA THR A 106 2.36 -20.41 -11.79
C THR A 106 1.60 -20.88 -13.03
N ALA A 107 1.91 -22.07 -13.55
CA ALA A 107 1.13 -22.71 -14.61
C ALA A 107 -0.25 -23.23 -14.13
N PHE A 108 -0.38 -23.60 -12.85
CA PHE A 108 -1.64 -24.14 -12.29
C PHE A 108 -2.66 -23.08 -11.89
N LEU A 109 -2.24 -21.81 -11.71
CA LEU A 109 -3.16 -20.71 -11.35
C LEU A 109 -3.79 -20.00 -12.55
N HIS A 110 -3.34 -20.27 -13.78
CA HIS A 110 -4.16 -20.02 -14.96
C HIS A 110 -5.28 -21.07 -15.03
N LYS A 111 -6.28 -20.94 -14.14
CA LYS A 111 -7.56 -21.62 -14.36
C LYS A 111 -8.04 -21.24 -15.76
N PRO A 112 -8.19 -22.17 -16.72
CA PRO A 112 -8.92 -21.85 -17.93
C PRO A 112 -10.31 -21.38 -17.47
N SER A 113 -10.72 -20.22 -17.97
CA SER A 113 -12.06 -19.65 -17.76
C SER A 113 -13.09 -20.78 -17.77
N LYS A 114 -13.69 -21.06 -16.62
CA LYS A 114 -14.81 -22.01 -16.49
C LYS A 114 -15.95 -21.51 -17.38
N ARG A 115 -15.98 -21.94 -18.64
CA ARG A 115 -17.23 -21.96 -19.41
C ARG A 115 -18.17 -22.86 -18.63
N ARG A 116 -19.32 -22.32 -18.24
CA ARG A 116 -20.42 -23.04 -17.57
C ARG A 116 -20.72 -24.33 -18.33
N ALA A 117 -20.26 -25.47 -17.81
CA ALA A 117 -20.71 -26.78 -18.26
C ALA A 117 -21.98 -27.14 -17.49
N LYS A 118 -23.02 -27.57 -18.23
CA LYS A 118 -24.28 -28.07 -17.68
C LYS A 118 -24.04 -29.45 -17.03
N PRO A 119 -24.80 -29.82 -15.98
CA PRO A 119 -24.68 -31.12 -15.36
C PRO A 119 -25.45 -32.14 -16.20
N ASP A 120 -24.74 -32.94 -16.98
CA ASP A 120 -25.09 -34.32 -17.38
C ASP A 120 -24.12 -34.79 -18.48
N GLU A 121 -22.89 -35.14 -18.09
CA GLU A 121 -22.00 -35.94 -18.92
C GLU A 121 -21.35 -37.00 -18.04
N LYS A 122 -21.57 -38.28 -18.39
CA LYS A 122 -20.93 -39.42 -17.74
C LYS A 122 -19.44 -39.35 -18.06
N LYS A 123 -18.60 -39.23 -17.02
CA LYS A 123 -17.14 -39.32 -17.14
C LYS A 123 -16.74 -40.53 -17.97
N SER A 124 -15.83 -40.33 -18.92
CA SER A 124 -15.34 -41.37 -19.82
C SER A 124 -14.57 -42.46 -19.03
N PRO A 125 -14.48 -43.70 -19.56
CA PRO A 125 -13.68 -44.76 -18.94
C PRO A 125 -12.22 -44.36 -18.71
N ASP A 126 -11.69 -43.48 -19.56
CA ASP A 126 -10.30 -43.00 -19.52
C ASP A 126 -10.04 -42.08 -18.30
N GLU A 127 -11.00 -41.23 -17.92
CA GLU A 127 -10.87 -40.37 -16.72
C GLU A 127 -10.88 -41.19 -15.41
N LYS A 128 -11.55 -42.35 -15.40
CA LYS A 128 -11.48 -43.28 -14.25
C LYS A 128 -10.17 -44.06 -14.21
N LEU A 129 -9.61 -44.40 -15.38
CA LEU A 129 -8.30 -45.06 -15.47
C LEU A 129 -7.16 -44.13 -15.03
N GLU A 130 -7.24 -42.83 -15.33
CA GLU A 130 -6.27 -41.84 -14.85
C GLU A 130 -6.34 -41.61 -13.34
N GLU A 131 -7.55 -41.57 -12.76
CA GLU A 131 -7.76 -41.41 -11.31
C GLU A 131 -7.27 -42.63 -10.51
N ASP A 132 -7.40 -43.85 -11.08
CA ASP A 132 -6.89 -45.09 -10.47
C ASP A 132 -5.38 -45.30 -10.70
N SER A 133 -4.81 -44.77 -11.79
CA SER A 133 -3.35 -44.82 -12.05
C SER A 133 -2.56 -43.98 -11.04
N CYS A 134 -3.10 -42.84 -10.59
CA CYS A 134 -2.50 -41.98 -9.57
C CYS A 134 -2.37 -42.63 -8.17
N ARG A 135 -2.94 -43.82 -7.96
CA ARG A 135 -2.90 -44.55 -6.66
C ARG A 135 -1.92 -45.72 -6.65
N SER A 136 -1.28 -46.04 -7.77
CA SER A 136 -0.32 -47.15 -7.86
C SER A 136 1.12 -46.67 -7.67
N LEU A 137 1.83 -47.26 -6.71
CA LEU A 137 3.26 -46.96 -6.44
C LEU A 137 4.13 -47.16 -7.68
N THR A 138 3.77 -48.11 -8.54
CA THR A 138 4.48 -48.42 -9.79
C THR A 138 4.24 -47.34 -10.85
N ALA A 139 3.06 -46.72 -10.88
CA ALA A 139 2.75 -45.60 -11.77
C ALA A 139 3.46 -44.32 -11.31
N PHE A 140 3.60 -44.10 -10.01
CA PHE A 140 4.40 -43.00 -9.45
C PHE A 140 5.89 -43.11 -9.80
N ILE A 141 6.46 -44.32 -9.71
CA ILE A 141 7.86 -44.58 -10.10
C ILE A 141 8.04 -44.45 -11.62
N ALA A 142 7.05 -44.88 -12.41
CA ALA A 142 7.06 -44.71 -13.86
C ALA A 142 6.92 -43.22 -14.26
N SER A 143 6.04 -42.44 -13.61
CA SER A 143 5.91 -41.00 -13.87
C SER A 143 7.13 -40.20 -13.43
N ALA A 144 7.83 -40.64 -12.38
CA ALA A 144 9.10 -40.05 -11.96
C ALA A 144 10.28 -40.38 -12.90
N SER A 145 10.08 -41.30 -13.86
CA SER A 145 11.10 -41.74 -14.82
C SER A 145 10.79 -41.32 -16.26
N ILE A 146 9.66 -40.63 -16.49
CA ILE A 146 9.27 -40.10 -17.80
C ILE A 146 9.51 -38.60 -17.75
N ASP A 147 10.57 -38.14 -18.43
CA ASP A 147 10.75 -36.72 -18.74
C ASP A 147 9.50 -36.26 -19.51
N HIS A 148 8.63 -35.49 -18.85
CA HIS A 148 7.53 -34.85 -19.56
C HIS A 148 8.13 -33.84 -20.55
N PRO A 149 7.74 -33.83 -21.84
CA PRO A 149 8.22 -32.83 -22.80
C PRO A 149 7.79 -31.39 -22.45
N ASP A 150 6.94 -31.22 -21.44
CA ASP A 150 6.51 -29.94 -20.86
C ASP A 150 7.29 -29.53 -19.58
N GLU A 151 8.39 -30.22 -19.22
CA GLU A 151 9.35 -29.77 -18.18
C GLU A 151 10.24 -28.59 -18.63
N GLY A 152 9.84 -27.88 -19.68
CA GLY A 152 10.46 -26.63 -20.09
C GLY A 152 9.82 -25.44 -19.38
N PHE A 153 10.50 -24.84 -18.40
CA PHE A 153 10.14 -23.48 -17.99
C PHE A 153 10.68 -22.46 -18.99
N VAL A 154 9.82 -21.61 -19.55
CA VAL A 154 10.23 -20.54 -20.44
C VAL A 154 10.45 -19.26 -19.62
N SER A 155 11.66 -19.08 -19.08
CA SER A 155 12.11 -17.79 -18.54
C SER A 155 12.20 -16.81 -19.71
N ARG A 156 11.18 -15.96 -19.86
CA ARG A 156 11.07 -14.99 -20.96
C ARG A 156 11.33 -13.59 -20.42
N ALA A 157 11.94 -12.72 -21.22
CA ALA A 157 12.14 -11.30 -20.88
C ALA A 157 10.85 -10.60 -20.38
N ARG A 158 9.68 -11.04 -20.86
CA ARG A 158 8.36 -10.55 -20.42
C ARG A 158 8.02 -10.85 -18.95
N MET A 159 8.65 -11.85 -18.34
CA MET A 159 8.46 -12.20 -16.94
C MET A 159 9.32 -11.32 -16.02
N TRP A 160 10.58 -11.12 -16.41
CA TRP A 160 11.48 -10.17 -15.76
C TRP A 160 10.90 -8.74 -15.79
N SER A 161 10.28 -8.34 -16.91
CA SER A 161 9.61 -7.03 -17.00
C SER A 161 8.35 -6.90 -16.12
N ARG A 162 7.79 -8.02 -15.64
CA ARG A 162 6.70 -8.05 -14.65
C ARG A 162 7.21 -8.18 -13.21
N GLY A 163 8.53 -8.21 -13.01
CA GLY A 163 9.16 -8.33 -11.70
C GLY A 163 9.42 -9.75 -11.21
N GLY A 164 9.23 -10.75 -12.08
CA GLY A 164 9.55 -12.15 -11.78
C GLY A 164 11.05 -12.40 -11.60
N SER A 165 11.40 -13.50 -10.96
CA SER A 165 12.78 -14.02 -10.86
C SER A 165 12.78 -15.55 -10.98
N ASP A 166 13.95 -16.12 -11.26
CA ASP A 166 14.17 -17.57 -11.30
C ASP A 166 14.01 -18.22 -9.90
N VAL A 167 14.10 -19.55 -9.83
CA VAL A 167 13.85 -20.35 -8.62
C VAL A 167 14.88 -20.07 -7.52
N THR A 168 14.42 -19.82 -6.29
CA THR A 168 15.28 -19.48 -5.13
C THR A 168 15.46 -20.63 -4.11
N THR A 169 15.09 -21.87 -4.47
CA THR A 169 15.08 -23.04 -3.56
C THR A 169 16.44 -23.39 -2.94
N HIS A 170 17.54 -22.99 -3.58
CA HIS A 170 18.91 -23.22 -3.11
C HIS A 170 19.29 -22.31 -1.92
N ILE A 171 18.50 -21.27 -1.64
CA ILE A 171 18.80 -20.30 -0.57
C ILE A 171 18.42 -20.87 0.80
N GLN A 172 19.44 -21.12 1.62
CA GLN A 172 19.27 -21.56 3.01
C GLN A 172 18.94 -20.37 3.91
N THR A 173 17.86 -20.45 4.70
CA THR A 173 17.32 -19.29 5.43
C THR A 173 17.65 -19.24 6.92
N HIS A 174 17.72 -20.38 7.61
CA HIS A 174 17.99 -20.45 9.05
C HIS A 174 18.65 -21.78 9.44
N VAL A 175 19.25 -21.83 10.63
CA VAL A 175 19.74 -23.08 11.24
C VAL A 175 18.57 -23.75 11.97
N GLY A 176 18.32 -25.03 11.71
CA GLY A 176 17.33 -25.85 12.42
C GLY A 176 16.31 -26.51 11.49
N THR A 177 15.61 -27.52 11.99
CA THR A 177 14.46 -28.12 11.32
C THR A 177 13.20 -27.35 11.70
N ALA A 178 12.44 -26.86 10.72
CA ALA A 178 11.14 -26.25 10.97
C ALA A 178 10.29 -27.19 11.85
N THR A 179 9.88 -26.72 13.03
CA THR A 179 8.99 -27.48 13.91
C THR A 179 7.60 -27.50 13.29
N SER A 180 7.36 -28.49 12.43
CA SER A 180 6.11 -28.81 11.74
C SER A 180 5.66 -27.79 10.67
N PRO A 181 5.15 -28.25 9.51
CA PRO A 181 4.42 -27.36 8.61
C PRO A 181 3.18 -26.85 9.35
N ARG A 182 3.21 -25.58 9.79
CA ARG A 182 2.01 -24.88 10.23
C ARG A 182 1.06 -24.88 9.02
N LYS A 183 0.07 -25.77 9.04
CA LYS A 183 -1.00 -25.80 8.05
C LYS A 183 -1.53 -24.37 7.98
N ALA A 184 -1.54 -23.78 6.79
CA ALA A 184 -2.35 -22.61 6.52
C ALA A 184 -3.79 -22.99 6.85
N LEU A 185 -4.20 -22.73 8.10
CA LEU A 185 -5.60 -22.66 8.46
C LEU A 185 -6.08 -21.46 7.66
N HIS A 186 -6.63 -21.75 6.48
CA HIS A 186 -7.47 -20.82 5.75
C HIS A 186 -8.39 -20.20 6.79
N ARG A 187 -8.14 -18.93 7.10
CA ARG A 187 -9.01 -18.09 7.90
C ARG A 187 -10.33 -18.10 7.16
N LYS A 188 -11.25 -19.01 7.52
CA LYS A 188 -12.67 -18.73 7.34
C LYS A 188 -12.84 -17.45 8.13
N ALA A 189 -13.09 -16.35 7.43
CA ALA A 189 -13.49 -15.11 8.04
C ALA A 189 -14.64 -15.46 8.98
N HIS A 190 -14.35 -15.55 10.28
CA HIS A 190 -15.37 -15.55 11.30
C HIS A 190 -15.89 -14.13 11.31
N ALA A 191 -16.85 -13.89 10.42
CA ALA A 191 -17.83 -12.84 10.59
C ALA A 191 -18.49 -13.10 11.95
N ARG A 192 -17.99 -12.43 12.99
CA ARG A 192 -18.68 -12.38 14.28
C ARG A 192 -20.01 -11.67 14.03
N THR A 193 -21.09 -12.43 14.22
CA THR A 193 -22.48 -12.03 14.48
C THR A 193 -23.29 -11.38 13.34
N ALA A 194 -23.81 -12.22 12.45
CA ALA A 194 -25.22 -12.12 12.05
C ALA A 194 -25.99 -13.18 12.85
N ILE A 195 -26.72 -12.74 13.87
CA ILE A 195 -27.66 -13.57 14.63
C ILE A 195 -28.76 -14.03 13.65
N ALA A 196 -28.83 -15.33 13.38
CA ALA A 196 -30.00 -15.94 12.76
C ALA A 196 -31.17 -15.90 13.78
N PRO A 197 -32.40 -15.57 13.36
CA PRO A 197 -33.55 -15.68 14.25
C PRO A 197 -33.87 -17.16 14.46
N VAL A 198 -33.72 -17.62 15.70
CA VAL A 198 -34.22 -18.93 16.14
C VAL A 198 -35.72 -18.79 16.43
N GLU A 199 -36.53 -19.44 15.61
CA GLU A 199 -37.92 -19.74 15.93
C GLU A 199 -38.00 -20.62 17.18
N LYS A 200 -38.96 -20.30 18.04
CA LYS A 200 -39.19 -20.96 19.33
C LYS A 200 -39.55 -22.44 19.15
N ALA A 201 -38.92 -23.24 20.00
CA ALA A 201 -39.22 -24.65 20.21
C ALA A 201 -40.65 -24.89 20.73
N ALA A 202 -41.27 -25.98 20.27
CA ALA A 202 -42.19 -26.80 21.07
C ALA A 202 -42.24 -28.24 20.51
N THR A 203 -41.44 -29.11 21.15
CA THR A 203 -41.80 -30.45 21.68
C THR A 203 -42.54 -31.51 20.85
N HIS A 204 -41.95 -32.72 20.93
CA HIS A 204 -42.48 -34.10 20.74
C HIS A 204 -42.23 -34.82 19.40
N SER A 205 -41.29 -35.78 19.43
CA SER A 205 -41.25 -37.00 18.59
C SER A 205 -42.29 -38.04 19.10
N PRO A 206 -42.54 -39.19 18.44
CA PRO A 206 -41.91 -39.75 17.22
C PRO A 206 -42.90 -40.40 16.20
N GLU A 207 -42.32 -41.05 15.17
CA GLU A 207 -42.86 -42.14 14.34
C GLU A 207 -43.88 -41.84 13.21
N ASN A 208 -43.43 -41.89 11.94
CA ASN A 208 -43.68 -43.02 11.03
C ASN A 208 -43.25 -42.76 9.58
N ASP A 209 -42.59 -43.79 9.04
CA ASP A 209 -42.48 -44.31 7.66
C ASP A 209 -42.79 -43.45 6.41
N ALA A 210 -41.81 -43.57 5.49
CA ALA A 210 -41.92 -43.77 4.04
C ALA A 210 -42.75 -42.79 3.18
N CYS A 211 -42.10 -42.19 2.17
CA CYS A 211 -42.07 -42.71 0.78
C CYS A 211 -41.63 -41.59 -0.19
N GLN A 212 -40.83 -41.94 -1.20
CA GLN A 212 -40.41 -41.05 -2.29
C GLN A 212 -41.59 -40.63 -3.19
N PRO A 213 -41.38 -39.62 -4.06
CA PRO A 213 -41.77 -39.88 -5.45
C PRO A 213 -40.80 -39.37 -6.53
N ASP A 214 -40.78 -40.15 -7.60
CA ASP A 214 -40.15 -39.95 -8.90
C ASP A 214 -40.84 -38.89 -9.78
N LYS A 215 -40.05 -38.47 -10.78
CA LYS A 215 -40.29 -37.56 -11.93
C LYS A 215 -41.61 -37.77 -12.70
N ILE A 216 -42.18 -36.67 -13.21
CA ILE A 216 -42.86 -36.64 -14.53
C ILE A 216 -42.52 -35.34 -15.29
N THR A 217 -42.09 -35.52 -16.53
CA THR A 217 -41.74 -34.57 -17.59
C THR A 217 -42.96 -34.09 -18.41
N CYS A 218 -42.87 -32.94 -19.09
CA CYS A 218 -43.51 -32.78 -20.41
C CYS A 218 -42.82 -31.70 -21.27
N SER A 219 -42.81 -31.94 -22.58
CA SER A 219 -42.07 -31.27 -23.65
C SER A 219 -42.92 -30.23 -24.42
N LYS A 220 -42.20 -29.25 -25.00
CA LYS A 220 -42.37 -28.49 -26.28
C LYS A 220 -43.78 -28.29 -26.89
N ASP A 221 -44.07 -27.04 -27.30
CA ASP A 221 -44.16 -26.65 -28.72
C ASP A 221 -44.22 -25.11 -28.94
N ASN A 222 -43.72 -24.68 -30.11
CA ASN A 222 -43.66 -23.31 -30.67
C ASN A 222 -45.03 -22.86 -31.24
N VAL A 223 -45.33 -21.55 -31.24
CA VAL A 223 -45.88 -20.72 -32.37
C VAL A 223 -46.06 -19.25 -31.89
N PRO A 224 -45.77 -18.23 -32.73
CA PRO A 224 -45.82 -16.80 -32.35
C PRO A 224 -47.14 -16.12 -32.77
N CYS A 225 -47.58 -15.05 -32.10
CA CYS A 225 -48.51 -14.10 -32.72
C CYS A 225 -48.50 -12.68 -32.11
N SER A 226 -48.71 -11.71 -32.99
CA SER A 226 -48.73 -10.26 -32.77
C SER A 226 -50.14 -9.71 -32.53
N LYS A 227 -50.20 -8.62 -31.77
CA LYS A 227 -51.12 -7.46 -31.80
C LYS A 227 -52.66 -7.63 -31.85
N ASP A 228 -53.24 -6.96 -30.85
CA ASP A 228 -54.48 -6.15 -30.82
C ASP A 228 -55.84 -6.81 -30.49
N ASP A 229 -56.53 -6.11 -29.57
CA ASP A 229 -57.94 -6.11 -29.15
C ASP A 229 -58.47 -7.04 -28.03
N ILE A 230 -58.51 -6.46 -26.82
CA ILE A 230 -59.68 -6.20 -25.94
C ILE A 230 -60.70 -7.36 -25.84
N THR A 231 -60.82 -8.02 -24.68
CA THR A 231 -61.86 -7.67 -23.70
C THR A 231 -61.55 -8.25 -22.31
N CYS A 232 -61.65 -7.38 -21.32
CA CYS A 232 -61.62 -7.67 -19.89
C CYS A 232 -62.90 -8.42 -19.47
N ASN A 233 -62.76 -9.50 -18.70
CA ASN A 233 -63.82 -9.93 -17.80
C ASN A 233 -63.33 -9.82 -16.36
N LYS A 234 -64.18 -9.15 -15.56
CA LYS A 234 -64.02 -8.89 -14.14
C LYS A 234 -63.85 -10.20 -13.39
N ASP A 235 -62.78 -10.31 -12.62
CA ASP A 235 -62.85 -10.29 -11.17
C ASP A 235 -61.46 -10.44 -10.58
N SER A 236 -61.26 -9.75 -9.46
CA SER A 236 -60.37 -10.07 -8.34
C SER A 236 -59.25 -9.07 -8.05
N ILE A 237 -59.26 -8.71 -6.77
CA ILE A 237 -58.57 -7.66 -6.02
C ILE A 237 -57.06 -7.98 -5.85
N ALA A 238 -56.45 -8.65 -6.83
CA ALA A 238 -55.03 -9.04 -6.81
C ALA A 238 -54.11 -7.96 -7.43
N CYS A 239 -54.58 -7.25 -8.46
CA CYS A 239 -53.74 -6.36 -9.26
C CYS A 239 -53.41 -4.99 -8.60
N SER A 240 -54.06 -4.64 -7.47
CA SER A 240 -53.74 -3.44 -6.70
C SER A 240 -52.69 -3.67 -5.60
N ARG A 241 -52.50 -4.92 -5.15
CA ARG A 241 -51.43 -5.29 -4.20
C ARG A 241 -50.07 -5.33 -4.92
N GLU A 242 -50.03 -5.92 -6.11
CA GLU A 242 -48.78 -6.07 -6.88
C GLU A 242 -48.18 -4.71 -7.32
N ARG A 243 -49.02 -3.70 -7.60
CA ARG A 243 -48.56 -2.33 -7.93
C ARG A 243 -48.10 -1.53 -6.71
N THR A 244 -48.70 -1.76 -5.54
CA THR A 244 -48.28 -1.09 -4.30
C THR A 244 -47.00 -1.74 -3.77
N ASP A 245 -46.88 -3.06 -3.87
CA ASP A 245 -45.66 -3.80 -3.54
C ASP A 245 -44.53 -3.47 -4.50
N ALA A 246 -44.77 -3.33 -5.82
CA ALA A 246 -43.74 -2.88 -6.76
C ALA A 246 -43.32 -1.41 -6.54
N TYR A 247 -44.24 -0.54 -6.14
CA TYR A 247 -43.91 0.86 -5.81
C TYR A 247 -43.15 0.96 -4.48
N ILE A 248 -43.55 0.19 -3.45
CA ILE A 248 -42.85 0.07 -2.16
C ILE A 248 -41.49 -0.59 -2.38
N GLU A 249 -41.37 -1.62 -3.19
CA GLU A 249 -40.08 -2.22 -3.57
C GLU A 249 -39.21 -1.24 -4.35
N SER A 250 -39.77 -0.39 -5.21
CA SER A 250 -39.01 0.65 -5.90
C SER A 250 -38.57 1.78 -4.95
N LEU A 251 -39.40 2.14 -3.96
CA LEU A 251 -39.10 3.11 -2.92
C LEU A 251 -38.09 2.56 -1.92
N VAL A 252 -38.22 1.30 -1.51
CA VAL A 252 -37.27 0.60 -0.64
C VAL A 252 -36.00 0.33 -1.42
N ALA A 253 -36.02 -0.04 -2.69
CA ALA A 253 -34.80 -0.19 -3.50
C ALA A 253 -34.12 1.16 -3.77
N SER A 254 -34.86 2.25 -3.96
CA SER A 254 -34.28 3.59 -4.10
C SER A 254 -33.78 4.13 -2.77
N LYS A 255 -34.48 3.89 -1.65
CA LYS A 255 -34.02 4.23 -0.30
C LYS A 255 -32.84 3.38 0.13
N VAL A 256 -32.82 2.07 -0.15
CA VAL A 256 -31.71 1.13 0.13
C VAL A 256 -30.52 1.37 -0.80
N ARG A 257 -30.74 1.86 -2.03
CA ARG A 257 -29.64 2.36 -2.89
C ARG A 257 -29.10 3.71 -2.40
N GLN A 258 -29.96 4.57 -1.84
CA GLN A 258 -29.58 5.86 -1.25
C GLN A 258 -28.98 5.72 0.15
N ASP A 259 -29.27 4.61 0.84
CA ASP A 259 -28.82 4.22 2.18
C ASP A 259 -27.76 3.10 2.14
N ARG A 260 -27.23 2.78 0.94
CA ARG A 260 -25.82 2.43 0.82
C ARG A 260 -25.02 3.71 1.07
N GLY A 261 -25.13 4.22 2.31
CA GLY A 261 -24.20 5.21 2.82
C GLY A 261 -22.80 4.71 2.54
N ALA A 262 -21.91 5.63 2.18
CA ALA A 262 -20.49 5.33 2.00
C ALA A 262 -20.07 4.34 3.08
N CYS A 263 -19.50 3.20 2.67
CA CYS A 263 -18.86 2.28 3.60
C CYS A 263 -17.83 3.12 4.37
N VAL A 264 -18.19 3.50 5.60
CA VAL A 264 -17.28 4.24 6.46
C VAL A 264 -16.32 3.19 6.98
N HIS A 265 -15.05 3.30 6.63
CA HIS A 265 -14.01 2.48 7.23
C HIS A 265 -13.68 3.03 8.62
N GLU A 266 -13.17 2.16 9.48
CA GLU A 266 -12.52 2.60 10.71
C GLU A 266 -11.27 3.41 10.36
N GLN A 267 -10.94 4.39 11.20
CA GLN A 267 -9.74 5.21 11.02
C GLN A 267 -8.47 4.45 11.43
N GLU A 268 -8.60 3.58 12.43
CA GLU A 268 -7.52 2.70 12.87
C GLU A 268 -7.43 1.46 12.00
N CYS A 269 -6.20 1.03 11.77
CA CYS A 269 -5.93 -0.19 11.05
C CYS A 269 -6.25 -1.41 11.91
N VAL A 270 -6.53 -2.53 11.25
CA VAL A 270 -6.66 -3.81 11.94
C VAL A 270 -5.29 -4.20 12.50
N ARG A 271 -5.05 -3.83 13.75
CA ARG A 271 -3.87 -4.22 14.53
C ARG A 271 -4.32 -5.27 15.53
N LYS A 272 -3.57 -6.37 15.61
CA LYS A 272 -3.79 -7.36 16.67
C LYS A 272 -3.02 -6.87 17.90
N GLU A 273 -3.66 -6.92 19.06
CA GLU A 273 -3.00 -6.56 20.32
C GLU A 273 -1.79 -7.47 20.57
N ASP A 274 -0.74 -6.89 21.16
CA ASP A 274 0.46 -7.64 21.50
C ASP A 274 0.09 -8.79 22.44
N ALA A 275 0.41 -10.01 22.02
CA ALA A 275 0.16 -11.19 22.83
C ALA A 275 0.98 -11.12 24.13
N PRO A 276 0.39 -11.48 25.29
CA PRO A 276 1.14 -11.53 26.55
C PRO A 276 2.23 -12.62 26.55
N LEU A 277 2.20 -13.57 25.61
CA LEU A 277 3.14 -14.67 25.48
C LEU A 277 3.89 -14.59 24.15
N CYS A 278 5.21 -14.76 24.20
CA CYS A 278 6.06 -14.91 23.02
C CYS A 278 6.20 -16.41 22.66
N LEU A 279 5.46 -16.88 21.65
CA LEU A 279 5.57 -18.25 21.12
C LEU A 279 6.35 -18.32 19.79
N ARG A 280 7.21 -17.32 19.56
CA ARG A 280 8.09 -17.22 18.38
C ARG A 280 9.17 -18.28 18.46
N THR A 281 9.45 -18.94 17.33
CA THR A 281 10.55 -19.91 17.27
C THR A 281 11.87 -19.21 16.94
N GLU A 282 13.00 -19.85 17.26
CA GLU A 282 14.31 -19.34 16.87
C GLU A 282 14.46 -19.24 15.34
N SER A 283 13.79 -20.14 14.59
CA SER A 283 13.71 -20.09 13.13
C SER A 283 12.96 -18.87 12.61
N ASP A 284 11.82 -18.53 13.22
CA ASP A 284 11.03 -17.32 12.89
C ASP A 284 11.88 -16.06 13.10
N ASP A 285 12.57 -16.00 14.23
CA ASP A 285 13.47 -14.90 14.56
C ASP A 285 14.66 -14.80 13.61
N ALA A 286 15.27 -15.94 13.27
CA ALA A 286 16.41 -15.99 12.36
C ALA A 286 16.03 -15.49 10.95
N ILE A 287 14.91 -15.95 10.39
CA ILE A 287 14.48 -15.50 9.06
C ILE A 287 14.06 -14.03 9.07
N SER A 288 13.37 -13.56 10.12
CA SER A 288 13.01 -12.15 10.27
C SER A 288 14.23 -11.25 10.28
N ARG A 289 15.26 -11.59 11.08
CA ARG A 289 16.51 -10.80 11.14
C ARG A 289 17.20 -10.72 9.77
N ARG A 290 17.21 -11.81 9.01
CA ARG A 290 17.82 -11.84 7.67
C ARG A 290 17.01 -11.04 6.65
N CYS A 291 15.69 -11.13 6.70
CA CYS A 291 14.79 -10.34 5.86
C CYS A 291 14.97 -8.83 6.10
N ILE A 292 14.98 -8.41 7.37
CA ILE A 292 15.26 -7.03 7.76
C ILE A 292 16.66 -6.61 7.32
N CYS A 293 17.67 -7.48 7.48
CA CYS A 293 19.04 -7.19 7.04
C CYS A 293 19.13 -6.89 5.55
N VAL A 294 18.53 -7.74 4.69
CA VAL A 294 18.49 -7.49 3.25
C VAL A 294 17.73 -6.20 2.93
N SER A 295 16.59 -5.97 3.58
CA SER A 295 15.82 -4.74 3.41
C SER A 295 16.61 -3.48 3.80
N ASN A 296 17.40 -3.55 4.88
CA ASN A 296 18.31 -2.48 5.31
C ASN A 296 19.45 -2.24 4.31
N ILE A 297 20.01 -3.30 3.71
CA ILE A 297 21.03 -3.18 2.66
C ILE A 297 20.43 -2.49 1.43
N LEU A 298 19.24 -2.90 0.98
CA LEU A 298 18.52 -2.25 -0.13
C LEU A 298 18.21 -0.79 0.18
N ARG A 299 17.81 -0.49 1.42
CA ARG A 299 17.64 0.89 1.90
C ARG A 299 18.95 1.67 1.85
N GLY A 300 20.05 1.13 2.35
CA GLY A 300 21.38 1.75 2.30
C GLY A 300 21.82 2.05 0.86
N LEU A 301 21.63 1.10 -0.06
CA LEU A 301 21.94 1.29 -1.47
C LEU A 301 21.15 2.44 -2.12
N SER A 302 19.91 2.67 -1.69
CA SER A 302 19.07 3.76 -2.22
C SER A 302 19.56 5.17 -1.84
N PHE A 303 20.42 5.29 -0.83
CA PHE A 303 21.01 6.59 -0.44
C PHE A 303 22.27 6.96 -1.24
N VAL A 304 22.86 6.00 -1.98
CA VAL A 304 24.05 6.25 -2.78
C VAL A 304 23.64 7.03 -4.05
N PRO A 305 24.21 8.22 -4.31
CA PRO A 305 23.88 8.99 -5.51
C PRO A 305 24.14 8.20 -6.79
N GLY A 306 23.17 8.18 -7.71
CA GLY A 306 23.24 7.44 -8.97
C GLY A 306 22.70 6.01 -8.91
N ASN A 307 22.54 5.43 -7.71
CA ASN A 307 21.89 4.11 -7.56
C ASN A 307 20.39 4.17 -7.80
N ASP A 308 19.76 5.33 -7.57
CA ASP A 308 18.37 5.59 -7.90
C ASP A 308 18.04 5.21 -9.35
N ILE A 309 18.94 5.55 -10.30
CA ILE A 309 18.84 5.24 -11.73
C ILE A 309 18.78 3.72 -11.99
N GLU A 310 19.61 2.93 -11.30
CA GLU A 310 19.62 1.47 -11.48
C GLU A 310 18.46 0.80 -10.73
N MET A 311 18.13 1.29 -9.53
CA MET A 311 17.08 0.72 -8.69
C MET A 311 15.68 0.94 -9.27
N HIS A 312 15.37 2.14 -9.79
CA HIS A 312 14.04 2.38 -10.38
C HIS A 312 13.80 1.48 -11.59
N ARG A 313 14.83 1.18 -12.40
CA ARG A 313 14.73 0.31 -13.59
C ARG A 313 14.36 -1.13 -13.26
N HIS A 314 14.68 -1.59 -12.05
CA HIS A 314 14.49 -2.99 -11.67
C HIS A 314 13.02 -3.29 -11.30
N ALA A 315 12.25 -3.80 -12.25
CA ALA A 315 10.83 -4.15 -12.09
C ALA A 315 10.53 -5.04 -10.88
N GLY A 316 11.44 -5.96 -10.56
CA GLY A 316 11.31 -6.85 -9.40
C GLY A 316 11.38 -6.14 -8.05
N LEU A 317 12.17 -5.06 -7.96
CA LEU A 317 12.28 -4.27 -6.74
C LEU A 317 10.96 -3.52 -6.56
N LEU A 318 10.50 -2.84 -7.60
CA LEU A 318 9.24 -2.08 -7.58
C LEU A 318 8.04 -2.95 -7.23
N LEU A 319 7.97 -4.18 -7.75
CA LEU A 319 6.90 -5.12 -7.42
C LEU A 319 6.91 -5.49 -5.92
N ILE A 320 8.10 -5.79 -5.37
CA ILE A 320 8.23 -6.12 -3.96
C ILE A 320 7.86 -4.93 -3.08
N LEU A 321 8.41 -3.75 -3.39
CA LEU A 321 8.13 -2.51 -2.67
C LEU A 321 6.64 -2.18 -2.68
N GLY A 322 6.00 -2.18 -3.87
CA GLY A 322 4.57 -1.90 -4.01
C GLY A 322 3.69 -2.86 -3.22
N ARG A 323 3.99 -4.17 -3.22
CA ARG A 323 3.25 -5.13 -2.40
C ARG A 323 3.45 -4.94 -0.90
N LEU A 324 4.67 -4.61 -0.46
CA LEU A 324 4.98 -4.37 0.96
C LEU A 324 4.21 -3.18 1.55
N LEU A 325 3.86 -2.18 0.74
CA LEU A 325 3.12 -0.99 1.19
C LEU A 325 1.81 -1.36 1.89
N LEU A 326 0.98 -2.21 1.26
CA LEU A 326 -0.35 -2.58 1.77
C LEU A 326 -0.43 -4.01 2.31
N LEU A 327 0.70 -4.72 2.36
CA LEU A 327 0.73 -6.08 2.91
C LEU A 327 0.22 -6.06 4.35
N TYR A 328 -0.92 -6.73 4.60
CA TYR A 328 -1.62 -6.77 5.90
C TYR A 328 -1.97 -5.41 6.52
N HIS A 329 -2.02 -4.34 5.74
CA HIS A 329 -2.51 -3.04 6.20
C HIS A 329 -3.93 -2.83 5.66
N GLU A 330 -4.93 -3.16 6.48
CA GLU A 330 -6.34 -3.12 6.12
C GLU A 330 -7.13 -2.34 7.18
N HIS A 331 -8.16 -1.61 6.73
CA HIS A 331 -9.07 -0.86 7.59
C HIS A 331 -10.41 -1.58 7.68
N ALA A 332 -10.85 -1.90 8.90
CA ALA A 332 -12.12 -2.59 9.11
C ALA A 332 -13.30 -1.73 8.62
N HIS A 333 -14.39 -2.37 8.20
CA HIS A 333 -15.63 -1.64 7.92
C HIS A 333 -16.24 -1.21 9.25
N ARG A 334 -16.50 0.10 9.43
CA ARG A 334 -17.18 0.61 10.62
C ARG A 334 -18.58 0.02 10.68
N VAL A 335 -18.86 -0.80 11.69
CA VAL A 335 -20.20 -1.32 11.91
C VAL A 335 -20.99 -0.26 12.70
N PRO A 336 -22.14 0.22 12.19
CA PRO A 336 -22.95 1.18 12.94
C PRO A 336 -23.37 0.58 14.28
N TYR A 337 -23.14 1.32 15.36
CA TYR A 337 -23.38 0.88 16.74
C TYR A 337 -24.81 0.37 16.94
N LYS A 338 -24.97 -0.95 17.13
CA LYS A 338 -26.22 -1.51 17.64
C LYS A 338 -26.20 -1.43 19.16
N ARG A 339 -27.06 -0.59 19.74
CA ARG A 339 -27.37 -0.59 21.18
C ARG A 339 -27.87 -1.99 21.57
N THR A 340 -27.02 -2.79 22.19
CA THR A 340 -27.41 -4.12 22.66
C THR A 340 -27.14 -4.20 24.16
N TYR A 341 -28.19 -4.02 24.96
CA TYR A 341 -28.23 -4.17 26.42
C TYR A 341 -28.19 -5.65 26.86
N LEU A 342 -27.68 -6.53 25.99
CA LEU A 342 -27.52 -7.96 26.22
C LEU A 342 -26.07 -8.28 25.86
N GLN A 343 -25.15 -7.88 26.73
CA GLN A 343 -23.86 -8.56 26.80
C GLN A 343 -24.17 -9.98 27.28
N VAL A 344 -24.25 -10.90 26.34
CA VAL A 344 -24.14 -12.33 26.61
C VAL A 344 -22.75 -12.51 27.22
N ASP A 345 -22.69 -13.21 28.36
CA ASP A 345 -21.46 -13.52 29.10
C ASP A 345 -20.29 -13.79 28.14
N GLU A 346 -19.32 -12.87 28.12
CA GLU A 346 -18.08 -13.09 27.38
C GLU A 346 -17.40 -14.32 27.99
N GLU A 347 -17.34 -15.42 27.22
CA GLU A 347 -16.45 -16.52 27.54
C GLU A 347 -15.05 -15.92 27.79
N PRO A 348 -14.33 -16.34 28.84
CA PRO A 348 -13.02 -15.76 29.12
C PRO A 348 -12.16 -15.91 27.87
N ASP A 349 -11.77 -14.77 27.29
CA ASP A 349 -10.95 -14.73 26.08
C ASP A 349 -9.75 -15.66 26.28
N VAL A 350 -9.66 -16.69 25.45
CA VAL A 350 -8.47 -17.54 25.37
C VAL A 350 -7.29 -16.59 25.16
N PRO A 351 -6.21 -16.69 25.96
CA PRO A 351 -5.07 -15.80 25.82
C PRO A 351 -4.65 -15.73 24.35
N VAL A 352 -4.69 -14.53 23.80
CA VAL A 352 -4.29 -14.29 22.41
C VAL A 352 -2.83 -14.69 22.28
N ASP A 353 -2.54 -15.55 21.31
CA ASP A 353 -1.21 -16.03 21.02
C ASP A 353 -0.71 -15.45 19.68
N ASP A 354 0.61 -15.30 19.58
CA ASP A 354 1.35 -14.68 18.48
C ASP A 354 1.86 -15.70 17.45
N ARG A 355 1.55 -17.00 17.58
CA ARG A 355 1.99 -18.03 16.61
C ARG A 355 1.65 -17.72 15.15
N ASP A 356 0.55 -17.00 14.90
CA ASP A 356 0.09 -16.70 13.53
C ASP A 356 0.50 -15.30 13.04
N ASP A 357 0.96 -14.41 13.94
CA ASP A 357 1.20 -12.97 13.66
C ASP A 357 2.61 -12.48 14.07
N TRP A 358 3.50 -13.39 14.47
CA TRP A 358 4.88 -13.15 14.90
C TRP A 358 5.73 -12.23 14.00
N TRP A 359 5.35 -12.11 12.73
CA TRP A 359 6.02 -11.32 11.70
C TRP A 359 5.68 -9.83 11.76
N TRP A 360 4.75 -9.39 12.61
CA TRP A 360 4.28 -7.99 12.62
C TRP A 360 5.41 -6.98 12.81
N HIS A 361 6.28 -7.19 13.80
CA HIS A 361 7.45 -6.32 14.03
C HIS A 361 8.42 -6.30 12.84
N CYS A 362 8.61 -7.45 12.19
CA CYS A 362 9.41 -7.52 10.97
C CYS A 362 8.76 -6.67 9.86
N LEU A 363 7.46 -6.82 9.66
CA LEU A 363 6.71 -6.11 8.62
C LEU A 363 6.72 -4.59 8.82
N GLU A 364 6.64 -4.09 10.04
CA GLU A 364 6.76 -2.66 10.34
C GLU A 364 8.08 -2.08 9.82
N VAL A 365 9.19 -2.74 10.14
CA VAL A 365 10.53 -2.33 9.68
C VAL A 365 10.66 -2.47 8.16
N LEU A 366 10.14 -3.57 7.59
CA LEU A 366 10.16 -3.78 6.14
C LEU A 366 9.36 -2.71 5.39
N ARG A 367 8.22 -2.29 5.94
CA ARG A 367 7.37 -1.25 5.36
C ARG A 367 8.04 0.11 5.45
N GLU A 368 8.65 0.43 6.60
CA GLU A 368 9.46 1.63 6.74
C GLU A 368 10.58 1.70 5.71
N ASN A 369 11.35 0.62 5.58
CA ASN A 369 12.41 0.54 4.60
C ASN A 369 11.89 0.69 3.17
N ALA A 370 10.74 0.08 2.85
CA ALA A 370 10.13 0.18 1.54
C ALA A 370 9.73 1.62 1.19
N LEU A 371 9.12 2.34 2.14
CA LEU A 371 8.75 3.74 1.99
C LEU A 371 9.97 4.64 1.78
N VAL A 372 11.06 4.42 2.55
CA VAL A 372 12.30 5.17 2.38
C VAL A 372 12.94 4.89 1.02
N ILE A 373 13.03 3.62 0.61
CA ILE A 373 13.56 3.25 -0.72
C ILE A 373 12.74 3.93 -1.82
N LEU A 374 11.40 3.86 -1.75
CA LEU A 374 10.51 4.49 -2.72
C LEU A 374 10.70 6.01 -2.77
N SER A 375 10.78 6.70 -1.62
CA SER A 375 11.04 8.15 -1.59
C SER A 375 12.37 8.54 -2.24
N ASN A 376 13.42 7.71 -2.05
CA ASN A 376 14.73 7.95 -2.64
C ASN A 376 14.73 7.77 -4.17
N ILE A 377 14.08 6.72 -4.69
CA ILE A 377 14.06 6.44 -6.13
C ILE A 377 12.96 7.20 -6.91
N ALA A 378 11.99 7.79 -6.20
CA ALA A 378 10.81 8.43 -6.77
C ALA A 378 11.11 9.53 -7.81
N GLY A 379 12.26 10.21 -7.69
CA GLY A 379 12.66 11.26 -8.63
C GLY A 379 12.90 10.78 -10.06
N GLN A 380 13.29 9.52 -10.24
CA GLN A 380 13.54 8.91 -11.56
C GLN A 380 12.41 7.94 -11.99
N LEU A 381 11.47 7.66 -11.08
CA LEU A 381 10.48 6.61 -11.26
C LEU A 381 9.36 7.05 -12.20
N ASP A 382 9.47 6.67 -13.48
CA ASP A 382 8.37 6.80 -14.45
C ASP A 382 7.54 5.51 -14.50
N LEU A 383 6.31 5.56 -13.99
CA LEU A 383 5.40 4.42 -13.91
C LEU A 383 4.70 4.10 -15.24
N THR A 384 4.81 4.96 -16.24
CA THR A 384 4.18 4.74 -17.56
C THR A 384 4.80 3.54 -18.27
N PHE A 385 6.08 3.24 -18.04
CA PHE A 385 6.81 2.13 -18.65
C PHE A 385 6.52 0.75 -18.03
N TYR A 386 5.94 0.71 -16.84
CA TYR A 386 5.71 -0.54 -16.11
C TYR A 386 4.33 -1.13 -16.38
N SER A 387 4.21 -2.44 -16.17
CA SER A 387 2.93 -3.14 -16.24
C SER A 387 1.92 -2.62 -15.21
N ASP A 388 0.63 -2.76 -15.52
CA ASP A 388 -0.45 -2.31 -14.63
C ASP A 388 -0.37 -2.91 -13.22
N THR A 389 0.18 -4.12 -13.07
CA THR A 389 0.37 -4.75 -11.74
C THR A 389 1.35 -3.96 -10.87
N ILE A 390 2.51 -3.58 -11.42
CA ILE A 390 3.51 -2.81 -10.68
C ILE A 390 2.96 -1.40 -10.42
N ARG A 391 2.44 -0.75 -11.47
CA ARG A 391 1.86 0.58 -11.40
C ARG A 391 0.76 0.67 -10.34
N ALA A 392 -0.20 -0.25 -10.34
CA ALA A 392 -1.28 -0.28 -9.37
C ALA A 392 -0.76 -0.50 -7.95
N SER A 393 0.12 -1.48 -7.74
CA SER A 393 0.63 -1.77 -6.39
C SER A 393 1.38 -0.60 -5.76
N VAL A 394 2.17 0.15 -6.55
CA VAL A 394 2.89 1.32 -6.07
C VAL A 394 1.96 2.50 -5.85
N LEU A 395 1.12 2.85 -6.84
CA LEU A 395 0.22 4.01 -6.71
C LEU A 395 -0.85 3.81 -5.65
N GLU A 396 -1.49 2.65 -5.58
CA GLU A 396 -2.52 2.36 -4.59
C GLU A 396 -1.95 2.44 -3.17
N GLY A 397 -0.77 1.85 -2.95
CA GLY A 397 -0.08 1.94 -1.67
C GLY A 397 0.29 3.38 -1.29
N LEU A 398 0.95 4.12 -2.18
CA LEU A 398 1.34 5.51 -1.89
C LEU A 398 0.11 6.39 -1.67
N LEU A 399 -0.90 6.33 -2.53
CA LEU A 399 -2.09 7.16 -2.38
C LEU A 399 -2.88 6.82 -1.11
N HIS A 400 -2.96 5.54 -0.74
CA HIS A 400 -3.57 5.10 0.51
C HIS A 400 -2.85 5.71 1.72
N TRP A 401 -1.53 5.54 1.83
CA TRP A 401 -0.74 6.08 2.95
C TRP A 401 -0.72 7.62 3.00
N LEU A 402 -0.93 8.32 1.88
CA LEU A 402 -1.07 9.78 1.87
C LEU A 402 -2.32 10.23 2.62
N VAL A 403 -3.45 9.57 2.37
CA VAL A 403 -4.77 9.95 2.94
C VAL A 403 -5.12 9.20 4.22
N CYS A 404 -4.34 8.19 4.59
CA CYS A 404 -4.59 7.37 5.77
C CYS A 404 -4.53 8.22 7.05
N GLU A 405 -5.56 8.09 7.88
CA GLU A 405 -5.69 8.81 9.16
C GLU A 405 -5.26 7.98 10.37
N SER A 406 -4.75 6.76 10.17
CA SER A 406 -4.32 5.90 11.27
C SER A 406 -3.07 6.45 11.95
N ALA A 407 -2.88 6.04 13.21
CA ALA A 407 -1.65 6.33 13.95
C ALA A 407 -0.40 5.85 13.18
N ASP A 408 -0.46 4.66 12.57
CA ASP A 408 0.64 4.10 11.76
C ASP A 408 1.10 5.04 10.61
N ALA A 409 0.20 5.88 10.07
CA ALA A 409 0.51 6.78 8.98
C ALA A 409 1.06 8.14 9.44
N LEU A 410 0.52 8.63 10.57
CA LEU A 410 0.73 9.99 11.05
C LEU A 410 1.86 10.08 12.09
N ASP A 411 2.02 9.06 12.92
CA ASP A 411 3.03 9.04 13.96
C ASP A 411 4.44 8.84 13.39
N PRO A 412 5.49 9.26 14.11
CA PRO A 412 6.86 8.94 13.74
C PRO A 412 7.06 7.43 13.59
N MET A 413 7.81 7.03 12.57
CA MET A 413 8.07 5.62 12.29
C MET A 413 8.68 4.89 13.51
N PRO A 414 8.50 3.56 13.67
CA PRO A 414 8.94 2.83 14.85
C PRO A 414 10.45 2.93 15.14
N THR A 415 11.29 3.12 14.12
CA THR A 415 12.74 3.29 14.31
C THR A 415 13.17 4.76 14.49
N ALA A 416 12.22 5.70 14.55
CA ALA A 416 12.48 7.11 14.74
C ALA A 416 13.25 7.40 16.04
N THR A 417 14.29 8.21 15.93
CA THR A 417 15.00 8.76 17.09
C THR A 417 14.30 10.05 17.57
N PRO A 418 14.48 10.48 18.84
CA PRO A 418 13.88 11.73 19.34
C PRO A 418 14.24 12.98 18.52
N SER A 419 15.34 12.94 17.76
CA SER A 419 15.79 14.00 16.85
C SER A 419 15.17 13.96 15.45
N THR A 420 14.56 12.85 15.04
CA THR A 420 14.09 12.62 13.66
C THR A 420 12.68 12.04 13.67
N SER A 421 11.66 12.90 13.62
CA SER A 421 10.25 12.49 13.54
C SER A 421 9.79 12.44 12.08
N LEU A 422 10.20 11.40 11.35
CA LEU A 422 9.66 11.12 10.02
C LEU A 422 8.45 10.20 10.15
N SER A 423 7.34 10.52 9.50
CA SER A 423 6.15 9.64 9.41
C SER A 423 5.99 9.04 8.01
N ALA A 424 5.18 7.99 7.89
CA ALA A 424 4.88 7.36 6.61
C ALA A 424 4.23 8.37 5.64
N GLN A 425 3.28 9.19 6.11
CA GLN A 425 2.64 10.23 5.29
C GLN A 425 3.66 11.22 4.71
N GLN A 426 4.72 11.58 5.46
CA GLN A 426 5.76 12.49 4.98
C GLN A 426 6.62 11.86 3.88
N LEU A 427 7.04 10.60 4.03
CA LEU A 427 7.81 9.86 3.03
C LEU A 427 7.03 9.68 1.73
N VAL A 428 5.73 9.37 1.87
CA VAL A 428 4.83 9.20 0.73
C VAL A 428 4.57 10.53 0.02
N LEU A 429 4.38 11.60 0.78
CA LEU A 429 4.24 12.94 0.22
C LEU A 429 5.48 13.33 -0.60
N GLU A 430 6.67 13.07 -0.08
CA GLU A 430 7.92 13.28 -0.81
C GLU A 430 7.99 12.45 -2.09
N ALA A 431 7.68 11.15 -2.00
CA ALA A 431 7.68 10.25 -3.15
C ALA A 431 6.69 10.71 -4.24
N LEU A 432 5.44 11.01 -3.87
CA LEU A 432 4.42 11.47 -4.81
C LEU A 432 4.75 12.84 -5.40
N ALA A 433 5.28 13.77 -4.59
CA ALA A 433 5.73 15.07 -5.08
C ALA A 433 6.82 14.93 -6.14
N LYS A 434 7.85 14.09 -5.89
CA LYS A 434 8.92 13.78 -6.85
C LYS A 434 8.38 13.12 -8.12
N MET A 435 7.54 12.09 -7.97
CA MET A 435 6.97 11.36 -9.12
C MET A 435 6.07 12.26 -9.98
N SER A 436 5.31 13.17 -9.36
CA SER A 436 4.38 14.07 -10.05
C SER A 436 5.06 15.11 -10.94
N ILE A 437 6.38 15.31 -10.81
CA ILE A 437 7.16 16.19 -11.70
C ILE A 437 7.11 15.64 -13.13
N LEU A 438 7.02 14.31 -13.30
CA LEU A 438 6.81 13.68 -14.58
C LEU A 438 5.31 13.76 -14.94
N GLY A 439 4.96 14.48 -16.00
CA GLY A 439 3.56 14.71 -16.39
C GLY A 439 2.75 13.42 -16.58
N GLY A 440 3.37 12.37 -17.15
CA GLY A 440 2.72 11.07 -17.31
C GLY A 440 2.31 10.43 -15.97
N ASN A 441 3.12 10.58 -14.92
CA ASN A 441 2.76 10.08 -13.59
C ASN A 441 1.64 10.91 -12.95
N ALA A 442 1.64 12.23 -13.13
CA ALA A 442 0.57 13.10 -12.62
C ALA A 442 -0.79 12.74 -13.26
N GLU A 443 -0.82 12.48 -14.56
CA GLU A 443 -2.00 11.98 -15.27
C GLU A 443 -2.42 10.58 -14.79
N LEU A 444 -1.46 9.69 -14.51
CA LEU A 444 -1.74 8.37 -13.95
C LEU A 444 -2.39 8.45 -12.56
N ILE A 445 -1.92 9.35 -11.69
CA ILE A 445 -2.51 9.57 -10.35
C ILE A 445 -3.97 10.00 -10.48
N ILE A 446 -4.27 10.91 -11.40
CA ILE A 446 -5.63 11.42 -11.62
C ILE A 446 -6.53 10.34 -12.25
N SER A 447 -6.04 9.66 -13.29
CA SER A 447 -6.82 8.68 -14.04
C SER A 447 -7.08 7.36 -13.31
N THR A 448 -6.18 6.96 -12.40
CA THR A 448 -6.32 5.72 -11.62
C THR A 448 -7.25 5.89 -10.44
N SER A 449 -7.29 7.09 -9.85
CA SER A 449 -8.05 7.37 -8.63
C SER A 449 -9.54 7.55 -8.91
N SER A 450 -10.38 7.03 -8.03
CA SER A 450 -11.82 7.33 -8.08
C SER A 450 -12.08 8.80 -7.70
N SER A 451 -13.15 9.41 -8.23
CA SER A 451 -13.52 10.79 -7.88
C SER A 451 -13.58 11.07 -6.35
N PRO A 452 -14.19 10.21 -5.49
CA PRO A 452 -14.16 10.46 -4.04
C PRO A 452 -12.76 10.36 -3.43
N GLN A 453 -11.89 9.49 -3.96
CA GLN A 453 -10.50 9.38 -3.51
C GLN A 453 -9.69 10.63 -3.88
N LEU A 454 -9.92 11.19 -5.08
CA LEU A 454 -9.29 12.45 -5.50
C LEU A 454 -9.69 13.62 -4.62
N VAL A 455 -10.97 13.71 -4.23
CA VAL A 455 -11.43 14.73 -3.27
C VAL A 455 -10.68 14.59 -1.95
N LEU A 456 -10.56 13.37 -1.41
CA LEU A 456 -9.84 13.11 -0.17
C LEU A 456 -8.34 13.43 -0.27
N ILE A 457 -7.70 13.11 -1.39
CA ILE A 457 -6.30 13.48 -1.67
C ILE A 457 -6.17 15.00 -1.66
N HIS A 458 -7.01 15.73 -2.40
CA HIS A 458 -6.94 17.17 -2.46
C HIS A 458 -7.20 17.84 -1.11
N ASP A 459 -8.18 17.38 -0.34
CA ASP A 459 -8.47 17.90 1.00
C ASP A 459 -7.30 17.66 1.96
N THR A 460 -6.66 16.49 1.87
CA THR A 460 -5.42 16.16 2.60
C THR A 460 -4.29 17.13 2.23
N LEU A 461 -4.08 17.40 0.94
CA LEU A 461 -3.06 18.35 0.48
C LEU A 461 -3.35 19.77 0.96
N VAL A 462 -4.60 20.24 0.89
CA VAL A 462 -4.96 21.58 1.37
C VAL A 462 -4.72 21.70 2.88
N ARG A 463 -5.03 20.66 3.66
CA ARG A 463 -4.73 20.59 5.10
C ARG A 463 -3.23 20.64 5.37
N LEU A 464 -2.42 19.86 4.65
CA LEU A 464 -0.97 19.84 4.80
C LEU A 464 -0.31 21.17 4.39
N LEU A 465 -0.83 21.84 3.35
CA LEU A 465 -0.37 23.17 2.91
C LEU A 465 -0.60 24.25 3.99
N GLY A 466 -1.65 24.09 4.80
CA GLY A 466 -1.94 24.96 5.94
C GLY A 466 -1.09 24.70 7.18
N SER A 467 -0.39 23.55 7.24
CA SER A 467 0.43 23.18 8.40
C SER A 467 1.78 23.94 8.39
N ARG A 468 1.94 24.89 9.33
CA ARG A 468 3.16 25.72 9.45
C ARG A 468 4.31 25.04 10.20
N GLY A 469 4.03 23.92 10.88
CA GLY A 469 5.01 23.25 11.75
C GLY A 469 6.15 22.56 10.99
N ASN A 470 5.95 22.22 9.71
CA ASN A 470 6.97 21.60 8.88
C ASN A 470 7.01 22.28 7.49
N PRO A 471 7.97 23.21 7.26
CA PRO A 471 8.06 23.93 5.99
C PRO A 471 8.35 23.01 4.80
N VAL A 472 9.12 21.93 5.00
CA VAL A 472 9.46 20.98 3.94
C VAL A 472 8.21 20.24 3.46
N CYS A 473 7.38 19.74 4.38
CA CYS A 473 6.10 19.13 4.01
C CYS A 473 5.18 20.11 3.29
N ARG A 474 5.16 21.38 3.71
CA ARG A 474 4.36 22.42 3.08
C ARG A 474 4.79 22.66 1.62
N GLU A 475 6.09 22.71 1.36
CA GLU A 475 6.64 22.86 0.00
C GLU A 475 6.39 21.62 -0.87
N LEU A 476 6.62 20.41 -0.35
CA LEU A 476 6.32 19.16 -1.08
C LEU A 476 4.84 19.03 -1.43
N THR A 477 3.97 19.42 -0.51
CA THR A 477 2.52 19.50 -0.75
C THR A 477 2.20 20.46 -1.88
N LEU A 478 2.84 21.62 -1.92
CA LEU A 478 2.66 22.60 -2.98
C LEU A 478 3.14 22.07 -4.34
N VAL A 479 4.26 21.36 -4.38
CA VAL A 479 4.76 20.71 -5.60
C VAL A 479 3.72 19.72 -6.14
N LEU A 480 3.25 18.80 -5.29
CA LEU A 480 2.27 17.80 -5.68
C LEU A 480 0.94 18.44 -6.14
N LEU A 481 0.42 19.40 -5.35
CA LEU A 481 -0.80 20.12 -5.69
C LEU A 481 -0.67 20.87 -7.02
N SER A 482 0.48 21.50 -7.26
CA SER A 482 0.73 22.27 -8.49
C SER A 482 0.81 21.36 -9.72
N ASN A 483 1.50 20.23 -9.64
CA ASN A 483 1.60 19.32 -10.77
C ASN A 483 0.24 18.65 -11.07
N LEU A 484 -0.49 18.18 -10.04
CA LEU A 484 -1.84 17.64 -10.22
C LEU A 484 -2.81 18.68 -10.80
N SER A 485 -2.68 19.95 -10.38
CA SER A 485 -3.52 21.03 -10.89
C SER A 485 -3.30 21.38 -12.35
N GLN A 486 -2.12 21.10 -12.88
CA GLN A 486 -1.81 21.34 -14.29
C GLN A 486 -2.33 20.21 -15.19
N SER A 487 -2.43 18.99 -14.64
CA SER A 487 -2.94 17.81 -15.34
C SER A 487 -4.47 17.63 -15.24
N ASP A 488 -5.11 18.18 -14.20
CA ASP A 488 -6.57 18.13 -14.06
C ASP A 488 -7.25 19.22 -14.91
N ASN A 489 -8.32 18.85 -15.64
CA ASN A 489 -8.90 19.74 -16.63
C ASN A 489 -9.74 20.88 -16.04
N GLU A 490 -10.27 20.80 -14.80
CA GLU A 490 -11.10 21.88 -14.23
C GLU A 490 -11.11 21.97 -12.69
N PHE A 491 -10.20 21.29 -11.98
CA PHE A 491 -10.30 21.12 -10.51
C PHE A 491 -11.71 20.67 -10.09
N ALA A 492 -12.32 19.79 -10.89
CA ALA A 492 -13.68 19.34 -10.64
C ALA A 492 -13.76 18.57 -9.30
N ASN A 493 -12.65 17.91 -8.93
CA ASN A 493 -12.55 17.08 -7.74
C ASN A 493 -11.94 17.82 -6.53
N LEU A 494 -11.70 19.14 -6.61
CA LEU A 494 -11.26 19.90 -5.44
C LEU A 494 -12.47 20.26 -4.56
N GLY A 495 -12.53 19.66 -3.37
CA GLY A 495 -13.61 19.85 -2.40
C GLY A 495 -13.68 21.29 -1.89
N ASP A 496 -12.79 21.67 -0.96
CA ASP A 496 -12.75 23.03 -0.40
C ASP A 496 -11.84 23.98 -1.20
N LYS A 497 -12.37 24.45 -2.33
CA LYS A 497 -11.69 25.43 -3.20
C LYS A 497 -11.36 26.75 -2.48
N LYS A 498 -12.22 27.16 -1.53
CA LYS A 498 -12.05 28.42 -0.77
C LYS A 498 -10.83 28.31 0.14
N GLN A 499 -10.71 27.20 0.87
CA GLN A 499 -9.56 26.96 1.74
C GLN A 499 -8.27 26.81 0.94
N CYS A 500 -8.30 26.13 -0.21
CA CYS A 500 -7.15 26.00 -1.10
C CYS A 500 -6.60 27.39 -1.52
N ILE A 501 -7.46 28.27 -2.03
CA ILE A 501 -7.08 29.65 -2.40
C ILE A 501 -6.52 30.41 -1.19
N ALA A 502 -7.18 30.31 -0.03
CA ALA A 502 -6.72 30.96 1.18
C ALA A 502 -5.32 30.52 1.59
N MET A 503 -5.01 29.22 1.52
CA MET A 503 -3.71 28.66 1.89
C MET A 503 -2.60 29.00 0.88
N LEU A 504 -2.91 29.03 -0.42
CA LEU A 504 -1.98 29.47 -1.47
C LEU A 504 -1.62 30.95 -1.32
N LEU A 505 -2.62 31.81 -1.08
CA LEU A 505 -2.37 33.23 -0.80
C LEU A 505 -1.58 33.42 0.48
N GLN A 506 -1.90 32.66 1.53
CA GLN A 506 -1.15 32.70 2.78
C GLN A 506 0.31 32.29 2.58
N PHE A 507 0.59 31.30 1.72
CA PHE A 507 1.96 30.90 1.38
C PHE A 507 2.75 32.07 0.75
N ILE A 508 2.14 32.78 -0.20
CA ILE A 508 2.77 33.94 -0.86
C ILE A 508 2.95 35.10 0.12
N GLU A 509 1.96 35.36 0.98
CA GLU A 509 2.02 36.40 2.01
C GLU A 509 3.10 36.11 3.06
N ASP A 510 3.23 34.85 3.52
CA ASP A 510 4.26 34.45 4.47
C ASP A 510 5.67 34.71 3.91
N ALA A 511 5.88 34.43 2.62
CA ALA A 511 7.14 34.72 1.94
C ALA A 511 7.37 36.24 1.78
N ALA A 512 6.36 36.99 1.36
CA ALA A 512 6.45 38.46 1.24
C ALA A 512 6.76 39.13 2.59
N ASN A 513 6.14 38.65 3.67
CA ASN A 513 6.41 39.12 5.03
C ASN A 513 7.83 38.79 5.48
N SER A 514 8.34 37.61 5.10
CA SER A 514 9.73 37.22 5.38
C SER A 514 10.70 38.17 4.68
N ILE A 515 10.53 38.43 3.38
CA ILE A 515 11.36 39.38 2.61
C ILE A 515 11.33 40.78 3.27
N ASN A 516 10.13 41.25 3.64
CA ASN A 516 9.94 42.56 4.29
C ASN A 516 10.62 42.66 5.66
N ALA A 517 10.56 41.60 6.48
CA ALA A 517 11.20 41.58 7.79
C ALA A 517 12.73 41.75 7.67
N TYR A 518 13.33 41.14 6.65
CA TYR A 518 14.76 41.29 6.38
C TYR A 518 15.10 42.65 5.78
N SER A 519 14.34 43.15 4.80
CA SER A 519 14.60 44.44 4.15
C SER A 519 14.47 45.65 5.08
N SER A 520 13.66 45.53 6.14
CA SER A 520 13.49 46.55 7.18
C SER A 520 14.68 46.61 8.17
N GLY A 521 15.46 45.53 8.26
CA GLY A 521 16.74 45.52 8.96
C GLY A 521 17.82 46.17 8.08
N SER A 522 18.38 47.29 8.52
CA SER A 522 19.29 48.18 7.77
C SER A 522 20.63 47.56 7.26
N SER A 523 20.77 46.23 7.20
CA SER A 523 22.02 45.51 6.93
C SER A 523 22.12 44.90 5.51
N LEU A 524 21.03 44.88 4.72
CA LEU A 524 21.00 44.15 3.43
C LEU A 524 22.00 44.65 2.38
N ALA A 525 22.34 45.94 2.38
CA ALA A 525 23.09 46.55 1.29
C ALA A 525 24.61 46.28 1.30
N GLN A 526 25.17 45.61 2.31
CA GLN A 526 26.62 45.42 2.44
C GLN A 526 27.15 44.05 1.98
N GLY A 527 26.28 43.09 1.63
CA GLY A 527 26.70 41.69 1.38
C GLY A 527 26.55 41.17 -0.06
N GLY A 528 25.97 41.92 -1.00
CA GLY A 528 25.69 41.43 -2.36
C GLY A 528 24.53 40.43 -2.45
N TYR A 529 23.70 40.30 -1.41
CA TYR A 529 22.51 39.46 -1.39
C TYR A 529 21.33 40.11 -2.12
N THR A 530 20.52 39.31 -2.79
CA THR A 530 19.29 39.76 -3.47
C THR A 530 18.08 39.57 -2.56
N SER A 531 16.96 40.22 -2.87
CA SER A 531 15.70 40.03 -2.12
C SER A 531 15.18 38.58 -2.15
N GLU A 532 15.62 37.78 -3.12
CA GLU A 532 15.23 36.39 -3.31
C GLU A 532 15.81 35.46 -2.22
N ASP A 533 17.00 35.81 -1.69
CA ASP A 533 17.70 35.00 -0.68
C ASP A 533 17.00 34.98 0.69
N PHE A 534 16.09 35.93 0.91
CA PHE A 534 15.43 36.16 2.21
C PHE A 534 13.95 35.75 2.24
N CYS A 535 13.44 35.13 1.17
CA CYS A 535 12.02 34.79 1.08
C CYS A 535 11.58 33.64 2.01
N GLY A 536 12.51 32.97 2.69
CA GLY A 536 12.23 31.85 3.61
C GLY A 536 11.73 30.58 2.90
N THR A 537 11.66 30.61 1.57
CA THR A 537 11.32 29.51 0.66
C THR A 537 12.17 29.69 -0.61
N SER A 538 11.78 29.07 -1.74
CA SER A 538 12.40 29.36 -3.04
C SER A 538 11.44 30.10 -3.98
N VAL A 539 12.00 30.86 -4.91
CA VAL A 539 11.22 31.56 -5.96
C VAL A 539 10.41 30.58 -6.81
N ASP A 540 10.92 29.36 -7.01
CA ASP A 540 10.17 28.32 -7.73
C ASP A 540 8.90 27.89 -7.00
N MET A 541 8.95 27.77 -5.67
CA MET A 541 7.76 27.48 -4.86
C MET A 541 6.73 28.62 -4.98
N LEU A 542 7.17 29.88 -4.99
CA LEU A 542 6.27 31.01 -5.22
C LEU A 542 5.62 30.97 -6.60
N ARG A 543 6.39 30.68 -7.65
CA ARG A 543 5.84 30.51 -9.01
C ARG A 543 4.84 29.35 -9.07
N ARG A 544 5.11 28.24 -8.39
CA ARG A 544 4.18 27.10 -8.31
C ARG A 544 2.87 27.47 -7.61
N ALA A 545 2.92 28.19 -6.48
CA ALA A 545 1.72 28.69 -5.81
C ALA A 545 0.91 29.63 -6.71
N ALA A 546 1.59 30.58 -7.36
CA ALA A 546 0.94 31.52 -8.27
C ALA A 546 0.37 30.81 -9.50
N SER A 547 1.08 29.85 -10.09
CA SER A 547 0.60 29.04 -11.22
C SER A 547 -0.63 28.22 -10.83
N THR A 548 -0.67 27.64 -9.63
CA THR A 548 -1.86 26.92 -9.15
C THR A 548 -3.05 27.87 -8.98
N LEU A 549 -2.84 29.10 -8.49
CA LEU A 549 -3.88 30.14 -8.46
C LEU A 549 -4.37 30.51 -9.87
N VAL A 550 -3.45 30.62 -10.85
CA VAL A 550 -3.81 30.85 -12.25
C VAL A 550 -4.70 29.72 -12.76
N CYS A 551 -4.31 28.46 -12.56
CA CYS A 551 -5.12 27.30 -12.96
C CYS A 551 -6.52 27.36 -12.32
N LEU A 552 -6.62 27.68 -11.02
CA LEU A 552 -7.92 27.81 -10.32
C LEU A 552 -8.79 28.95 -10.87
N SER A 553 -8.17 30.07 -11.27
CA SER A 553 -8.86 31.27 -11.78
C SER A 553 -9.42 31.09 -13.20
N ARG A 554 -8.84 30.19 -14.00
CA ARG A 554 -9.32 29.88 -15.37
C ARG A 554 -10.70 29.23 -15.35
N CYS A 555 -11.04 28.53 -14.27
CA CYS A 555 -12.34 27.88 -14.10
C CYS A 555 -13.43 28.92 -13.77
N LYS A 556 -14.37 29.12 -14.69
CA LYS A 556 -15.46 30.10 -14.53
C LYS A 556 -16.32 29.86 -13.27
N SER A 557 -16.49 28.61 -12.86
CA SER A 557 -17.23 28.22 -11.65
C SER A 557 -16.56 28.70 -10.36
N ASN A 558 -15.24 28.93 -10.38
CA ASN A 558 -14.48 29.32 -9.20
C ASN A 558 -14.49 30.83 -8.95
N LYS A 559 -14.93 31.67 -9.90
CA LYS A 559 -14.89 33.14 -9.79
C LYS A 559 -15.56 33.67 -8.51
N ALA A 560 -16.73 33.11 -8.16
CA ALA A 560 -17.45 33.50 -6.94
C ALA A 560 -16.66 33.17 -5.66
N VAL A 561 -15.82 32.12 -5.70
CA VAL A 561 -14.98 31.69 -4.58
C VAL A 561 -13.80 32.65 -4.37
N PHE A 562 -13.35 33.35 -5.41
CA PHE A 562 -12.27 34.33 -5.33
C PHE A 562 -12.69 35.69 -4.77
N LEU A 563 -13.98 36.05 -4.79
CA LEU A 563 -14.48 37.36 -4.34
C LEU A 563 -13.97 37.79 -2.95
N PRO A 564 -13.98 36.92 -1.91
CA PRO A 564 -13.48 37.31 -0.58
C PRO A 564 -11.97 37.58 -0.52
N PHE A 565 -11.22 37.21 -1.56
CA PHE A 565 -9.76 37.30 -1.60
C PHE A 565 -9.25 38.37 -2.56
N GLN A 566 -10.14 39.12 -3.22
CA GLN A 566 -9.77 40.14 -4.22
C GLN A 566 -8.85 41.22 -3.63
N ASP A 567 -9.13 41.71 -2.43
CA ASP A 567 -8.30 42.73 -1.76
C ASP A 567 -6.89 42.20 -1.46
N ARG A 568 -6.78 40.94 -1.02
CA ARG A 568 -5.49 40.28 -0.76
C ARG A 568 -4.68 40.16 -2.05
N LEU A 569 -5.31 39.71 -3.14
CA LEU A 569 -4.68 39.60 -4.46
C LEU A 569 -4.19 40.97 -4.96
N LEU A 570 -4.99 42.02 -4.82
CA LEU A 570 -4.61 43.38 -5.21
C LEU A 570 -3.39 43.86 -4.42
N VAL A 571 -3.40 43.71 -3.09
CA VAL A 571 -2.25 44.07 -2.25
C VAL A 571 -1.00 43.33 -2.74
N LEU A 572 -1.07 42.01 -2.92
CA LEU A 572 0.05 41.20 -3.40
C LEU A 572 0.57 41.66 -4.77
N THR A 573 -0.31 42.00 -5.72
CA THR A 573 0.10 42.52 -7.04
C THR A 573 0.80 43.88 -6.97
N THR A 574 0.46 44.71 -5.98
CA THR A 574 1.09 46.03 -5.81
C THR A 574 2.45 45.98 -5.11
N LEU A 575 2.81 44.84 -4.50
CA LEU A 575 4.10 44.69 -3.82
C LEU A 575 5.23 44.60 -4.85
N ARG A 576 6.03 45.67 -4.95
CA ARG A 576 7.21 45.76 -5.83
C ARG A 576 8.21 44.60 -5.65
N LEU A 577 8.27 44.04 -4.44
CA LEU A 577 9.17 42.92 -4.10
C LEU A 577 8.78 41.61 -4.79
N LEU A 578 7.50 41.43 -5.15
CA LEU A 578 7.00 40.23 -5.81
C LEU A 578 6.93 40.38 -7.34
N ASP A 579 7.05 41.59 -7.86
CA ASP A 579 6.80 41.92 -9.27
C ASP A 579 7.73 41.12 -10.21
N GLY A 580 9.04 41.11 -9.91
CA GLY A 580 10.02 40.34 -10.68
C GLY A 580 9.93 38.82 -10.55
N MET A 581 9.24 38.31 -9.51
CA MET A 581 9.17 36.87 -9.21
C MET A 581 7.89 36.22 -9.73
N ILE A 582 6.73 36.82 -9.41
CA ILE A 582 5.40 36.26 -9.66
C ILE A 582 4.38 37.32 -10.14
N GLY A 583 4.79 38.56 -10.39
CA GLY A 583 3.90 39.66 -10.76
C GLY A 583 3.01 39.34 -11.98
N SER A 584 3.60 38.73 -13.01
CA SER A 584 2.88 38.30 -14.22
C SER A 584 1.76 37.28 -13.93
N HIS A 585 2.02 36.31 -13.05
CA HIS A 585 1.05 35.27 -12.70
C HIS A 585 -0.11 35.87 -11.90
N LEU A 586 0.18 36.76 -10.96
CA LEU A 586 -0.86 37.44 -10.18
C LEU A 586 -1.72 38.37 -11.06
N ALA A 587 -1.10 39.04 -12.05
CA ALA A 587 -1.82 39.81 -13.05
C ALA A 587 -2.75 38.92 -13.91
N ASP A 588 -2.28 37.74 -14.31
CA ASP A 588 -3.10 36.75 -15.04
C ASP A 588 -4.32 36.29 -14.21
N VAL A 589 -4.14 36.05 -12.90
CA VAL A 589 -5.26 35.73 -12.00
C VAL A 589 -6.32 36.86 -12.03
N LEU A 590 -5.91 38.12 -11.86
CA LEU A 590 -6.82 39.25 -11.91
C LEU A 590 -7.50 39.39 -13.29
N TYR A 591 -6.77 39.13 -14.36
CA TYR A 591 -7.30 39.13 -15.72
C TYR A 591 -8.42 38.10 -15.89
N TYR A 592 -8.21 36.85 -15.46
CA TYR A 592 -9.23 35.80 -15.57
C TYR A 592 -10.45 36.03 -14.66
N LEU A 593 -10.28 36.73 -13.54
CA LEU A 593 -11.38 37.13 -12.66
C LEU A 593 -12.21 38.31 -13.22
N SER A 594 -11.59 39.17 -14.06
CA SER A 594 -12.25 40.33 -14.67
C SER A 594 -13.12 39.99 -15.89
N ARG A 595 -12.73 38.94 -16.62
CA ARG A 595 -13.52 38.34 -17.71
C ARG A 595 -14.56 37.39 -17.12
#